data_AF-A0A5C6NHH9-F1
#
_entry.id   AF-A0A5C6NHH9-F1
#
_cell.length_a   1.000
_cell.length_b   1.000
_cell.length_c   1.000
_cell.angle_alpha   90.00
_cell.angle_beta   90.00
_cell.angle_gamma   90.00
#
_symmetry.space_group_name_H-M   'P 1'
#
loop_
_entity.id
_entity.type
_entity.pdbx_description
1 polymer ?
#
loop_
_entity_poly.entity_id
_entity_poly.type
_entity_poly.pdbx_seq_one_letter_code
_entity_poly.pdbx_strand_id
1 'polypeptide(L)'
;MKLWTSPWVFCLVILLLCFGSECGTVQRKGRSKRELVRIREAKATIPGACATRLPRGKRSLPGLERRVLPHRRRSAQAVENSSDRGKSVYFTGRGDQLRLKPGVEIPRGNFTLEMWIKPEGGQRSPTVIAGLYDKCFYASSDRGWLLGIEAVSEHGNRDPRFFFSLKTDRAHKVTSIHSNARYVPNQWAHVAVTYDGVYMKLFVNGAQVGVSREQSGDVFSHLTKKCKVLMIGGNALNHNYRGAVERVGLWRQARGQRQIIRDMQGHEDPQDLPQLVIRETFEHPGRKWLTVKDGSFPQPEQGGGWRVGFQGLGGGIGNSEGLLDTMLEPPPCGQTICDNIEVIKNYNNLWNFRRPKKVRYRVINIWDDTRTRPTVTDHQISLQHQQLNDAFSPYNITWELSIYNVTNSSLRNRLILANCDISKVGDDVCDPECNHPLTGYDAGDCMSGHRNRCPESKQGNGVCDPECNCENFSYDLGDCCNPNITDVTKTCFNRSSPYK
;
A
#
# COMPACT_ATOMS: atom_id res chain seq x y z
N MET A 1 -48.60 -80.48 -18.31
CA MET A 1 -47.80 -79.35 -17.79
C MET A 1 -48.78 -78.40 -17.09
N LYS A 2 -48.48 -78.09 -15.82
CA LYS A 2 -49.28 -77.39 -14.79
C LYS A 2 -49.64 -75.95 -15.20
N LEU A 3 -50.65 -75.20 -14.70
CA LEU A 3 -51.86 -75.26 -13.83
C LEU A 3 -52.38 -73.79 -13.88
N TRP A 4 -53.60 -73.44 -14.32
CA TRP A 4 -54.86 -73.22 -13.56
C TRP A 4 -54.68 -72.60 -12.15
N THR A 5 -55.49 -71.70 -11.57
CA THR A 5 -56.62 -70.77 -11.89
C THR A 5 -57.09 -70.24 -10.52
N SER A 6 -57.36 -68.93 -10.35
CA SER A 6 -58.38 -68.31 -9.43
C SER A 6 -58.37 -68.72 -7.92
N PRO A 7 -59.28 -68.26 -7.00
CA PRO A 7 -60.45 -67.39 -7.15
C PRO A 7 -60.72 -66.30 -6.06
N TRP A 8 -61.64 -65.37 -6.41
CA TRP A 8 -62.76 -64.80 -5.62
C TRP A 8 -62.46 -63.96 -4.34
N VAL A 9 -63.21 -62.94 -3.86
CA VAL A 9 -64.42 -62.16 -4.23
C VAL A 9 -64.64 -61.08 -3.10
N PHE A 10 -65.46 -60.04 -3.37
CA PHE A 10 -66.20 -59.12 -2.44
C PHE A 10 -65.47 -57.93 -1.76
N CYS A 11 -65.84 -56.67 -2.09
CA CYS A 11 -66.93 -55.78 -1.56
C CYS A 11 -66.44 -54.90 -0.38
N LEU A 12 -66.42 -53.55 -0.52
CA LEU A 12 -67.49 -52.56 -0.31
C LEU A 12 -67.46 -52.02 1.14
N VAL A 13 -67.88 -50.76 1.32
CA VAL A 13 -68.37 -50.15 2.58
C VAL A 13 -67.25 -49.65 3.52
N ILE A 14 -67.28 -48.49 4.19
CA ILE A 14 -68.06 -47.24 4.21
C ILE A 14 -67.47 -46.44 5.41
N LEU A 15 -67.67 -45.11 5.44
CA LEU A 15 -68.02 -44.29 6.62
C LEU A 15 -67.41 -44.70 7.99
N LEU A 16 -66.84 -43.82 8.81
CA LEU A 16 -67.22 -42.45 9.17
C LEU A 16 -66.50 -42.22 10.51
N LEU A 17 -66.30 -40.93 10.83
CA LEU A 17 -66.43 -40.39 12.18
C LEU A 17 -65.37 -40.84 13.22
N CYS A 18 -64.90 -40.01 14.14
CA CYS A 18 -64.96 -38.57 14.36
C CYS A 18 -64.35 -38.38 15.75
N PHE A 19 -63.83 -37.18 16.01
CA PHE A 19 -63.56 -36.61 17.35
C PHE A 19 -62.53 -37.37 18.19
N GLY A 20 -61.74 -36.75 19.05
CA GLY A 20 -61.51 -35.37 19.47
C GLY A 20 -60.12 -35.38 20.11
N SER A 21 -59.47 -34.23 20.29
CA SER A 21 -59.38 -33.57 21.61
C SER A 21 -58.69 -34.48 22.65
N GLU A 22 -57.58 -34.18 23.30
CA GLU A 22 -57.06 -32.89 23.75
C GLU A 22 -55.71 -33.16 24.46
N CYS A 23 -54.88 -32.12 24.53
CA CYS A 23 -53.98 -31.73 25.62
C CYS A 23 -53.15 -32.76 26.41
N GLY A 24 -51.85 -32.46 26.57
CA GLY A 24 -51.10 -32.95 27.72
C GLY A 24 -49.58 -32.76 27.62
N THR A 25 -49.07 -31.59 28.03
CA THR A 25 -47.65 -31.40 28.34
C THR A 25 -47.28 -32.05 29.67
N VAL A 26 -46.18 -32.82 29.71
CA VAL A 26 -45.45 -33.14 30.95
C VAL A 26 -43.95 -32.96 30.74
N GLN A 27 -43.36 -32.06 31.52
CA GLN A 27 -41.92 -31.99 31.76
C GLN A 27 -41.47 -33.12 32.68
N ARG A 28 -40.27 -33.68 32.45
CA ARG A 28 -39.34 -34.04 33.54
C ARG A 28 -37.88 -34.23 33.07
N LYS A 29 -37.03 -33.39 33.66
CA LYS A 29 -35.66 -33.55 34.18
C LYS A 29 -34.59 -34.32 33.39
N GLY A 30 -33.46 -33.64 33.24
CA GLY A 30 -32.29 -34.07 32.49
C GLY A 30 -31.35 -35.07 33.15
N ARG A 31 -30.31 -35.43 32.38
CA ARG A 31 -29.10 -36.11 32.82
C ARG A 31 -27.86 -35.56 32.13
N SER A 32 -26.99 -35.02 32.98
CA SER A 32 -25.52 -35.06 33.06
C SER A 32 -24.64 -35.20 31.81
N LYS A 33 -23.79 -34.18 31.63
CA LYS A 33 -22.53 -34.17 30.87
C LYS A 33 -21.52 -35.17 31.49
N ARG A 34 -21.45 -36.42 31.02
CA ARG A 34 -20.21 -37.23 31.16
C ARG A 34 -20.08 -38.47 30.26
N GLU A 35 -20.73 -38.52 29.10
CA GLU A 35 -20.77 -39.74 28.28
C GLU A 35 -20.58 -39.54 26.77
N LEU A 36 -19.85 -38.50 26.34
CA LEU A 36 -19.61 -38.24 24.90
C LEU A 36 -18.15 -37.98 24.50
N VAL A 37 -17.18 -38.33 25.36
CA VAL A 37 -15.76 -38.27 25.01
C VAL A 37 -15.12 -39.62 25.31
N ARG A 38 -15.37 -40.63 24.45
CA ARG A 38 -14.42 -41.75 24.26
C ARG A 38 -14.69 -42.71 23.12
N ILE A 39 -15.37 -42.31 22.04
CA ILE A 39 -15.49 -43.19 20.87
C ILE A 39 -15.33 -42.38 19.59
N ARG A 40 -14.27 -42.73 18.83
CA ARG A 40 -13.95 -42.41 17.43
C ARG A 40 -13.15 -41.14 17.13
N GLU A 41 -11.92 -41.10 17.65
CA GLU A 41 -10.77 -40.93 16.75
C GLU A 41 -10.27 -42.34 16.38
N ALA A 42 -10.42 -42.71 15.10
CA ALA A 42 -9.62 -43.70 14.36
C ALA A 42 -10.43 -44.23 13.16
N LYS A 43 -10.34 -43.54 12.01
CA LYS A 43 -10.00 -44.12 10.71
C LYS A 43 -10.12 -43.07 9.61
N ALA A 44 -8.97 -42.81 8.97
CA ALA A 44 -8.87 -42.19 7.66
C ALA A 44 -9.57 -43.06 6.59
N THR A 45 -10.00 -42.44 5.48
CA THR A 45 -9.63 -42.72 4.06
C THR A 45 -10.70 -42.16 3.09
N ILE A 46 -10.26 -41.35 2.12
CA ILE A 46 -10.96 -40.75 0.95
C ILE A 46 -11.07 -41.84 -0.16
N PRO A 47 -12.07 -41.97 -1.10
CA PRO A 47 -12.46 -40.94 -2.11
C PRO A 47 -13.90 -40.97 -2.74
N GLY A 48 -14.30 -39.81 -3.30
CA GLY A 48 -14.97 -39.65 -4.62
C GLY A 48 -16.45 -40.03 -4.83
N ALA A 49 -17.25 -39.08 -5.39
CA ALA A 49 -18.35 -39.26 -6.37
C ALA A 49 -18.94 -37.86 -6.72
N CYS A 50 -18.95 -37.39 -7.98
CA CYS A 50 -19.82 -37.69 -9.13
C CYS A 50 -21.21 -36.99 -9.14
N ALA A 51 -21.55 -36.50 -10.34
CA ALA A 51 -22.62 -35.60 -10.75
C ALA A 51 -24.06 -36.05 -10.43
N THR A 52 -25.04 -35.15 -10.35
CA THR A 52 -25.99 -34.71 -11.41
C THR A 52 -27.10 -33.90 -10.67
N ARG A 53 -27.87 -32.92 -11.17
CA ARG A 53 -28.64 -32.78 -12.42
C ARG A 53 -29.28 -31.36 -12.42
N LEU A 54 -29.17 -30.64 -13.54
CA LEU A 54 -30.07 -29.55 -13.97
C LEU A 54 -31.37 -30.18 -14.57
N PRO A 55 -32.52 -29.48 -14.78
CA PRO A 55 -32.66 -28.51 -15.90
C PRO A 55 -33.72 -27.39 -15.86
N ARG A 56 -33.42 -26.35 -16.67
CA ARG A 56 -34.31 -25.51 -17.54
C ARG A 56 -35.39 -24.64 -16.86
N GLY A 57 -35.56 -23.35 -17.16
CA GLY A 57 -35.04 -22.45 -18.19
C GLY A 57 -36.17 -21.53 -18.70
N LYS A 58 -35.87 -20.28 -19.11
CA LYS A 58 -36.32 -19.63 -20.36
C LYS A 58 -36.11 -18.10 -20.39
N ARG A 59 -35.44 -17.71 -21.48
CA ARG A 59 -35.63 -16.55 -22.38
C ARG A 59 -35.11 -15.15 -22.00
N SER A 60 -34.13 -14.78 -22.84
CA SER A 60 -33.67 -13.48 -23.33
C SER A 60 -34.75 -12.47 -23.72
N LEU A 61 -34.44 -11.16 -23.64
CA LEU A 61 -34.12 -10.31 -24.81
C LEU A 61 -33.64 -8.89 -24.35
N PRO A 62 -33.00 -8.11 -25.25
CA PRO A 62 -32.01 -7.08 -24.93
C PRO A 62 -32.47 -5.64 -25.21
N GLY A 63 -31.63 -4.68 -24.79
CA GLY A 63 -31.45 -3.41 -25.50
C GLY A 63 -31.80 -2.16 -24.70
N LEU A 64 -30.79 -1.37 -24.34
CA LEU A 64 -30.64 -0.03 -24.90
C LEU A 64 -29.22 0.51 -24.59
N GLU A 65 -28.34 0.48 -25.58
CA GLU A 65 -27.16 1.33 -25.57
C GLU A 65 -27.58 2.79 -25.73
N ARG A 66 -27.13 3.66 -24.82
CA ARG A 66 -26.82 5.06 -25.17
C ARG A 66 -25.70 5.63 -24.30
N ARG A 67 -24.52 5.65 -24.93
CA ARG A 67 -23.50 6.71 -24.89
C ARG A 67 -22.87 7.02 -23.53
N VAL A 68 -21.90 6.19 -23.16
CA VAL A 68 -20.73 6.63 -22.40
C VAL A 68 -19.87 7.49 -23.33
N LEU A 69 -19.75 8.77 -23.01
CA LEU A 69 -18.67 9.61 -23.53
C LEU A 69 -17.34 9.16 -22.88
N PRO A 70 -16.32 8.78 -23.66
CA PRO A 70 -14.99 8.56 -23.15
C PRO A 70 -14.19 9.86 -23.22
N HIS A 71 -13.81 10.42 -22.06
CA HIS A 71 -12.67 11.33 -22.04
C HIS A 71 -11.67 11.06 -20.92
N ARG A 72 -10.61 10.38 -21.37
CA ARG A 72 -9.19 10.67 -21.17
C ARG A 72 -8.73 10.89 -19.72
N ARG A 73 -8.19 9.80 -19.18
CA ARG A 73 -6.94 9.83 -18.41
C ARG A 73 -5.86 10.52 -19.26
N ARG A 74 -5.50 11.75 -18.93
CA ARG A 74 -4.17 12.31 -19.19
C ARG A 74 -3.39 12.14 -17.90
N SER A 75 -2.49 11.16 -17.90
CA SER A 75 -1.24 11.26 -17.15
C SER A 75 -0.48 12.42 -17.79
N ALA A 76 -0.38 13.54 -17.09
CA ALA A 76 0.56 14.60 -17.41
C ALA A 76 1.63 14.54 -16.33
N GLN A 77 2.84 14.20 -16.76
CA GLN A 77 4.07 14.44 -16.02
C GLN A 77 4.09 15.92 -15.65
N ALA A 78 4.06 16.21 -14.35
CA ALA A 78 4.38 17.53 -13.86
C ALA A 78 5.91 17.62 -13.78
N VAL A 79 6.41 18.62 -14.51
CA VAL A 79 7.76 19.16 -14.48
C VAL A 79 8.20 19.37 -13.03
N GLU A 80 9.44 19.00 -12.74
CA GLU A 80 10.15 19.31 -11.50
C GLU A 80 10.14 20.82 -11.25
N ASN A 81 9.28 21.24 -10.31
CA ASN A 81 9.49 22.36 -9.40
C ASN A 81 8.30 22.44 -8.43
N SER A 82 8.36 21.69 -7.34
CA SER A 82 7.55 21.98 -6.14
C SER A 82 8.27 21.54 -4.88
N SER A 83 8.80 22.51 -4.16
CA SER A 83 9.40 22.39 -2.83
C SER A 83 8.33 22.15 -1.74
N ASP A 84 7.62 21.01 -1.78
CA ASP A 84 6.68 20.66 -0.70
C ASP A 84 6.45 19.13 -0.60
N ARG A 85 7.51 18.36 -0.36
CA ARG A 85 7.33 17.04 0.29
C ARG A 85 7.01 17.35 1.75
N GLY A 86 5.74 17.20 2.12
CA GLY A 86 5.27 17.45 3.49
C GLY A 86 6.07 16.63 4.52
N LYS A 87 6.34 17.22 5.68
CA LYS A 87 7.00 16.50 6.77
C LYS A 87 5.99 15.55 7.42
N SER A 88 6.36 14.28 7.61
CA SER A 88 5.59 13.32 8.40
C SER A 88 5.98 13.41 9.87
N VAL A 89 5.04 13.06 10.75
CA VAL A 89 5.28 12.94 12.19
C VAL A 89 4.91 11.55 12.66
N TYR A 90 5.68 11.03 13.61
CA TYR A 90 5.49 9.76 14.27
C TYR A 90 4.79 9.93 15.62
N PHE A 91 3.64 9.27 15.75
CA PHE A 91 2.99 9.04 17.03
C PHE A 91 3.54 7.73 17.62
N THR A 92 4.11 7.82 18.81
CA THR A 92 4.59 6.74 19.69
C THR A 92 3.45 5.95 20.34
N GLY A 93 2.25 6.52 20.39
CA GLY A 93 1.10 5.97 21.11
C GLY A 93 1.13 6.25 22.62
N ARG A 94 2.00 7.15 23.08
CA ARG A 94 2.18 7.51 24.50
C ARG A 94 2.27 9.03 24.67
N GLY A 95 1.17 9.65 25.09
CA GLY A 95 1.15 11.06 25.50
C GLY A 95 1.34 12.08 24.38
N ASP A 96 1.34 11.67 23.12
CA ASP A 96 1.60 12.51 21.95
C ASP A 96 0.34 12.84 21.14
N GLN A 97 -0.81 12.76 21.81
CA GLN A 97 -2.09 13.13 21.25
C GLN A 97 -2.17 14.63 21.01
N LEU A 98 -2.67 15.02 19.84
CA LEU A 98 -2.89 16.40 19.46
C LEU A 98 -4.35 16.76 19.54
N ARG A 99 -4.63 17.93 20.11
CA ARG A 99 -5.96 18.53 20.21
C ARG A 99 -6.01 19.83 19.43
N LEU A 100 -7.02 20.00 18.59
CA LEU A 100 -7.21 21.23 17.84
C LEU A 100 -7.51 22.41 18.80
N LYS A 101 -6.85 23.55 18.58
CA LYS A 101 -7.10 24.78 19.36
C LYS A 101 -8.54 25.26 19.20
N PRO A 102 -9.14 25.82 20.28
CA PRO A 102 -10.41 26.51 20.16
C PRO A 102 -10.24 27.75 19.26
N GLY A 103 -11.04 27.85 18.20
CA GLY A 103 -10.99 28.96 17.23
C GLY A 103 -11.20 28.52 15.79
N VAL A 104 -10.87 27.27 15.47
CA VAL A 104 -11.20 26.67 14.18
C VAL A 104 -12.61 26.10 14.25
N GLU A 105 -13.51 26.56 13.38
CA GLU A 105 -14.88 26.08 13.33
C GLU A 105 -14.96 24.70 12.65
N ILE A 106 -15.23 23.67 13.45
CA ILE A 106 -15.43 22.29 12.97
C ILE A 106 -16.81 22.17 12.29
N PRO A 107 -16.91 21.56 11.10
CA PRO A 107 -18.19 21.35 10.41
C PRO A 107 -19.11 20.42 11.21
N ARG A 108 -20.42 20.73 11.24
CA ARG A 108 -21.41 19.90 11.93
C ARG A 108 -22.12 18.89 11.03
N GLY A 109 -22.39 19.29 9.80
CA GLY A 109 -23.04 18.45 8.78
C GLY A 109 -21.97 17.83 7.89
N ASN A 110 -21.86 18.36 6.67
CA ASN A 110 -20.99 17.78 5.66
C ASN A 110 -19.51 17.95 6.02
N PHE A 111 -18.72 16.89 5.87
CA PHE A 111 -17.28 16.97 6.05
C PHE A 111 -16.52 15.88 5.30
N THR A 112 -15.23 16.12 5.13
CA THR A 112 -14.24 15.11 4.75
C THR A 112 -13.03 15.23 5.66
N LEU A 113 -12.58 14.11 6.22
CA LEU A 113 -11.27 14.01 6.85
C LEU A 113 -10.41 13.08 6.00
N GLU A 114 -9.19 13.47 5.71
CA GLU A 114 -8.22 12.64 4.98
C GLU A 114 -6.81 12.81 5.53
N MET A 115 -5.99 11.79 5.36
CA MET A 115 -4.58 11.79 5.78
C MET A 115 -3.82 10.63 5.16
N TRP A 116 -2.51 10.80 5.06
CA TRP A 116 -1.58 9.69 4.87
C TRP A 116 -1.19 9.13 6.23
N ILE A 117 -1.18 7.81 6.35
CA ILE A 117 -0.80 7.10 7.57
C ILE A 117 0.10 5.91 7.27
N LYS A 118 0.99 5.59 8.21
CA LYS A 118 1.82 4.38 8.22
C LYS A 118 1.64 3.68 9.57
N PRO A 119 0.55 2.91 9.75
CA PRO A 119 0.21 2.29 11.03
C PRO A 119 1.16 1.14 11.37
N GLU A 120 1.59 1.05 12.63
CA GLU A 120 2.36 -0.10 13.10
C GLU A 120 1.48 -1.30 13.48
N GLY A 121 2.07 -2.49 13.52
CA GLY A 121 1.42 -3.70 14.05
C GLY A 121 1.35 -3.71 15.58
N GLY A 122 0.57 -4.65 16.14
CA GLY A 122 0.57 -4.90 17.59
C GLY A 122 -0.01 -3.76 18.44
N GLN A 123 -0.92 -2.97 17.88
CA GLN A 123 -1.63 -1.91 18.60
C GLN A 123 -2.87 -2.46 19.32
N ARG A 124 -3.38 -1.71 20.31
CA ARG A 124 -4.58 -2.08 21.06
C ARG A 124 -5.82 -2.00 20.16
N SER A 125 -6.76 -2.92 20.28
CA SER A 125 -8.05 -2.81 19.57
C SER A 125 -9.13 -2.25 20.52
N PRO A 126 -9.87 -1.18 20.14
CA PRO A 126 -9.63 -0.33 18.97
C PRO A 126 -8.46 0.63 19.20
N THR A 127 -7.83 1.06 18.10
CA THR A 127 -6.85 2.15 18.04
C THR A 127 -7.50 3.32 17.32
N VAL A 128 -7.42 4.53 17.85
CA VAL A 128 -8.01 5.73 17.24
C VAL A 128 -6.92 6.61 16.65
N ILE A 129 -7.02 6.87 15.34
CA ILE A 129 -6.10 7.75 14.60
C ILE A 129 -6.57 9.19 14.75
N ALA A 130 -7.87 9.43 14.54
CA ALA A 130 -8.48 10.74 14.68
C ALA A 130 -9.94 10.62 15.11
N GLY A 131 -10.45 11.63 15.81
CA GLY A 131 -11.84 11.63 16.25
C GLY A 131 -12.35 13.00 16.66
N LEU A 132 -13.67 13.16 16.54
CA LEU A 132 -14.41 14.28 17.08
C LEU A 132 -15.14 13.83 18.35
N TYR A 133 -14.83 14.47 19.48
CA TYR A 133 -15.33 14.10 20.80
C TYR A 133 -16.22 15.18 21.39
N ASP A 134 -17.03 14.80 22.38
CA ASP A 134 -17.81 15.70 23.21
C ASP A 134 -17.21 15.81 24.62
N LYS A 135 -16.56 16.94 24.92
CA LYS A 135 -15.96 17.18 26.24
C LYS A 135 -16.97 17.58 27.32
N CYS A 136 -18.21 17.91 26.95
CA CYS A 136 -19.25 18.26 27.93
C CYS A 136 -19.98 17.02 28.46
N PHE A 137 -19.76 15.86 27.83
CA PHE A 137 -20.40 14.61 28.21
C PHE A 137 -19.37 13.47 28.26
N TYR A 138 -18.47 13.53 29.26
CA TYR A 138 -17.38 12.54 29.44
C TYR A 138 -17.86 11.09 29.59
N ALA A 139 -19.13 10.87 29.94
CA ALA A 139 -19.70 9.53 30.11
C ALA A 139 -19.95 8.78 28.79
N SER A 140 -19.88 9.43 27.62
CA SER A 140 -20.17 8.77 26.33
C SER A 140 -19.13 9.07 25.27
N SER A 141 -18.27 8.07 24.96
CA SER A 141 -17.34 8.11 23.84
C SER A 141 -18.00 7.98 22.47
N ASP A 142 -19.31 7.73 22.45
CA ASP A 142 -20.07 7.48 21.23
C ASP A 142 -20.58 8.75 20.53
N ARG A 143 -20.41 9.95 21.12
CA ARG A 143 -20.91 11.21 20.54
C ARG A 143 -19.88 11.88 19.64
N GLY A 144 -20.06 11.75 18.35
CA GLY A 144 -19.21 12.34 17.32
C GLY A 144 -18.83 11.30 16.28
N TRP A 145 -17.55 11.25 15.93
CA TRP A 145 -17.05 10.26 14.98
C TRP A 145 -15.61 9.85 15.31
N LEU A 146 -15.25 8.63 14.94
CA LEU A 146 -13.90 8.07 15.13
C LEU A 146 -13.42 7.43 13.82
N LEU A 147 -12.17 7.70 13.46
CA LEU A 147 -11.43 6.99 12.43
C LEU A 147 -10.28 6.24 13.10
N GLY A 148 -10.16 4.95 12.83
CA GLY A 148 -9.16 4.13 13.50
C GLY A 148 -8.99 2.75 12.91
N ILE A 149 -8.39 1.87 13.72
CA ILE A 149 -8.17 0.45 13.43
C ILE A 149 -8.89 -0.37 14.50
N GLU A 150 -9.68 -1.33 14.08
CA GLU A 150 -10.40 -2.24 14.97
C GLU A 150 -10.28 -3.67 14.47
N ALA A 151 -10.01 -4.60 15.38
CA ALA A 151 -10.00 -6.03 15.09
C ALA A 151 -11.44 -6.55 15.00
N VAL A 152 -11.82 -6.96 13.80
CA VAL A 152 -13.09 -7.66 13.56
C VAL A 152 -12.84 -9.15 13.73
N SER A 153 -13.64 -9.81 14.58
CA SER A 153 -13.57 -11.26 14.77
C SER A 153 -14.82 -11.92 14.21
N GLU A 154 -14.68 -12.69 13.13
CA GLU A 154 -15.77 -13.55 12.65
C GLU A 154 -15.61 -14.99 13.17
N HIS A 155 -14.37 -15.48 13.37
CA HIS A 155 -14.12 -16.89 13.73
C HIS A 155 -12.83 -17.08 14.56
N GLY A 156 -12.57 -16.21 15.54
CA GLY A 156 -11.39 -16.31 16.44
C GLY A 156 -10.08 -15.72 15.90
N ASN A 157 -9.98 -15.48 14.58
CA ASN A 157 -8.93 -14.62 14.02
C ASN A 157 -9.32 -13.14 14.22
N ARG A 158 -8.43 -12.38 14.85
CA ARG A 158 -8.53 -10.91 14.96
C ARG A 158 -8.06 -10.31 13.65
N ASP A 159 -8.98 -9.90 12.79
CA ASP A 159 -8.69 -9.27 11.51
C ASP A 159 -8.69 -7.75 11.65
N PRO A 160 -7.53 -7.07 11.68
CA PRO A 160 -7.49 -5.66 11.96
C PRO A 160 -7.83 -4.84 10.71
N ARG A 161 -8.90 -4.06 10.79
CA ARG A 161 -9.44 -3.29 9.66
C ARG A 161 -9.53 -1.82 10.01
N PHE A 162 -9.42 -0.96 9.00
CA PHE A 162 -9.77 0.44 9.19
C PHE A 162 -11.25 0.54 9.46
N PHE A 163 -11.65 1.36 10.43
CA PHE A 163 -13.05 1.62 10.73
C PHE A 163 -13.34 3.11 10.77
N PHE A 164 -14.56 3.45 10.40
CA PHE A 164 -15.14 4.77 10.60
C PHE A 164 -16.46 4.61 11.35
N SER A 165 -16.53 5.18 12.54
CA SER A 165 -17.76 5.22 13.33
C SER A 165 -18.30 6.63 13.43
N LEU A 166 -19.63 6.77 13.41
CA LEU A 166 -20.30 8.06 13.48
C LEU A 166 -21.63 7.93 14.21
N LYS A 167 -21.93 8.91 15.05
CA LYS A 167 -23.23 9.10 15.71
C LYS A 167 -23.66 10.55 15.55
N THR A 168 -24.79 10.73 14.88
CA THR A 168 -25.43 12.04 14.73
C THR A 168 -26.12 12.49 16.01
N ASP A 169 -26.40 13.78 16.13
CA ASP A 169 -26.98 14.40 17.34
C ASP A 169 -28.29 13.73 17.77
N ARG A 170 -29.09 13.31 16.78
CA ARG A 170 -30.40 12.67 16.98
C ARG A 170 -30.35 11.14 17.01
N ALA A 171 -29.22 10.51 16.70
CA ALA A 171 -29.13 9.06 16.65
C ALA A 171 -29.02 8.45 18.06
N HIS A 172 -29.75 7.35 18.27
CA HIS A 172 -29.67 6.60 19.52
C HIS A 172 -28.46 5.67 19.60
N LYS A 173 -27.95 5.23 18.45
CA LYS A 173 -26.83 4.28 18.34
C LYS A 173 -25.76 4.80 17.37
N VAL A 174 -24.52 4.40 17.62
CA VAL A 174 -23.40 4.62 16.70
C VAL A 174 -23.50 3.65 15.53
N THR A 175 -23.14 4.09 14.33
CA THR A 175 -22.94 3.24 13.16
C THR A 175 -21.46 3.17 12.86
N SER A 176 -20.94 1.96 12.65
CA SER A 176 -19.54 1.71 12.25
C SER A 176 -19.50 1.02 10.90
N ILE A 177 -18.63 1.50 10.01
CA ILE A 177 -18.26 0.83 8.76
C ILE A 177 -16.80 0.43 8.82
N HIS A 178 -16.46 -0.72 8.25
CA HIS A 178 -15.10 -1.26 8.22
C HIS A 178 -14.62 -1.41 6.78
N SER A 179 -13.29 -1.35 6.57
CA SER A 179 -12.69 -1.79 5.32
C SER A 179 -12.98 -3.27 5.09
N ASN A 180 -13.10 -3.66 3.82
CA ASN A 180 -13.29 -5.06 3.44
C ASN A 180 -12.01 -5.91 3.59
N ALA A 181 -10.83 -5.27 3.64
CA ALA A 181 -9.53 -5.89 3.79
C ALA A 181 -8.82 -5.42 5.07
N ARG A 182 -7.91 -6.27 5.55
CA ARG A 182 -7.00 -5.99 6.67
C ARG A 182 -6.06 -4.82 6.33
N TYR A 183 -5.70 -4.00 7.32
CA TYR A 183 -4.61 -3.05 7.13
C TYR A 183 -3.27 -3.79 7.12
N VAL A 184 -2.30 -3.27 6.35
CA VAL A 184 -0.94 -3.82 6.33
C VAL A 184 -0.04 -2.94 7.22
N PRO A 185 0.57 -3.52 8.28
CA PRO A 185 1.50 -2.78 9.12
C PRO A 185 2.67 -2.19 8.34
N ASN A 186 3.15 -1.03 8.80
CA ASN A 186 4.35 -0.34 8.30
C ASN A 186 4.30 0.06 6.82
N GLN A 187 3.13 0.08 6.20
CA GLN A 187 2.92 0.55 4.83
C GLN A 187 2.12 1.86 4.82
N TRP A 188 2.52 2.78 3.95
CA TRP A 188 1.77 4.00 3.72
C TRP A 188 0.40 3.68 3.09
N ALA A 189 -0.64 4.25 3.68
CA ALA A 189 -1.99 4.23 3.14
C ALA A 189 -2.60 5.63 3.24
N HIS A 190 -3.29 6.05 2.18
CA HIS A 190 -4.16 7.21 2.26
C HIS A 190 -5.52 6.76 2.76
N VAL A 191 -6.01 7.36 3.84
CA VAL A 191 -7.32 7.04 4.41
C VAL A 191 -8.15 8.31 4.45
N ALA A 192 -9.38 8.22 3.94
CA ALA A 192 -10.33 9.32 3.97
C ALA A 192 -11.72 8.86 4.39
N VAL A 193 -12.44 9.72 5.10
CA VAL A 193 -13.83 9.52 5.49
C VAL A 193 -14.65 10.73 5.09
N THR A 194 -15.86 10.49 4.60
CA THR A 194 -16.77 11.56 4.17
C THR A 194 -18.14 11.35 4.79
N TYR A 195 -18.79 12.44 5.17
CA TYR A 195 -20.19 12.42 5.57
C TYR A 195 -20.93 13.59 4.90
N ASP A 196 -22.05 13.33 4.23
CA ASP A 196 -22.85 14.35 3.51
C ASP A 196 -24.21 14.65 4.19
N GLY A 197 -24.35 14.27 5.46
CA GLY A 197 -25.61 14.36 6.20
C GLY A 197 -26.53 13.14 6.01
N VAL A 198 -26.20 12.22 5.10
CA VAL A 198 -26.97 10.98 4.86
C VAL A 198 -26.06 9.77 4.68
N TYR A 199 -25.02 9.88 3.87
CA TYR A 199 -24.06 8.83 3.57
C TYR A 199 -22.77 9.07 4.33
N MET A 200 -22.37 8.10 5.14
CA MET A 200 -20.99 7.98 5.62
C MET A 200 -20.22 7.02 4.73
N LYS A 201 -19.01 7.40 4.31
CA LYS A 201 -18.15 6.59 3.43
C LYS A 201 -16.74 6.53 3.97
N LEU A 202 -16.08 5.39 3.74
CA LEU A 202 -14.68 5.15 4.07
C LEU A 202 -13.93 4.85 2.77
N PHE A 203 -12.79 5.50 2.58
CA PHE A 203 -11.90 5.34 1.45
C PHE A 203 -10.50 4.95 1.91
N VAL A 204 -9.88 4.02 1.20
CA VAL A 204 -8.47 3.61 1.39
C VAL A 204 -7.80 3.63 0.03
N ASN A 205 -6.68 4.35 -0.10
CA ASN A 205 -5.92 4.55 -1.34
C ASN A 205 -6.82 5.01 -2.51
N GLY A 206 -7.75 5.90 -2.22
CA GLY A 206 -8.72 6.44 -3.19
C GLY A 206 -9.86 5.48 -3.58
N ALA A 207 -9.90 4.25 -3.10
CA ALA A 207 -11.01 3.32 -3.32
C ALA A 207 -12.05 3.42 -2.20
N GLN A 208 -13.35 3.47 -2.54
CA GLN A 208 -14.43 3.42 -1.54
C GLN A 208 -14.56 1.99 -1.02
N VAL A 209 -14.24 1.76 0.25
CA VAL A 209 -14.23 0.43 0.88
C VAL A 209 -15.38 0.19 1.86
N GLY A 210 -16.12 1.24 2.22
CA GLY A 210 -17.29 1.14 3.09
C GLY A 210 -18.29 2.28 2.84
N VAL A 211 -19.57 2.01 3.04
CA VAL A 211 -20.65 3.00 2.97
C VAL A 211 -21.82 2.59 3.86
N SER A 212 -22.46 3.54 4.53
CA SER A 212 -23.72 3.35 5.26
C SER A 212 -24.62 4.57 5.18
N ARG A 213 -25.93 4.35 5.38
CA ARG A 213 -27.00 5.37 5.42
C ARG A 213 -27.77 5.40 6.74
N GLU A 214 -27.30 4.67 7.75
CA GLU A 214 -28.02 4.55 9.03
C GLU A 214 -28.01 5.83 9.87
N GLN A 215 -27.10 6.75 9.57
CA GLN A 215 -26.95 8.03 10.26
C GLN A 215 -27.49 9.16 9.39
N SER A 216 -28.23 10.11 9.97
CA SER A 216 -28.77 11.25 9.23
C SER A 216 -28.79 12.55 10.05
N GLY A 217 -28.61 13.67 9.36
CA GLY A 217 -28.59 15.01 9.95
C GLY A 217 -27.22 15.43 10.48
N ASP A 218 -27.18 16.49 11.28
CA ASP A 218 -25.92 17.00 11.83
C ASP A 218 -25.32 16.05 12.87
N VAL A 219 -23.98 15.96 12.88
CA VAL A 219 -23.20 15.25 13.90
C VAL A 219 -23.44 15.86 15.28
N PHE A 220 -23.69 17.17 15.36
CA PHE A 220 -23.97 17.87 16.61
C PHE A 220 -24.78 19.15 16.40
N SER A 221 -25.52 19.55 17.42
CA SER A 221 -26.30 20.80 17.43
C SER A 221 -25.46 22.06 17.68
N HIS A 222 -26.02 23.23 17.40
CA HIS A 222 -25.41 24.52 17.74
C HIS A 222 -25.08 24.64 19.24
N LEU A 223 -25.91 24.07 20.11
CA LEU A 223 -25.78 24.14 21.57
C LEU A 223 -24.51 23.41 22.05
N THR A 224 -24.18 22.27 21.45
CA THR A 224 -23.03 21.45 21.84
C THR A 224 -21.76 21.79 21.05
N LYS A 225 -21.78 22.80 20.18
CA LYS A 225 -20.62 23.22 19.35
C LYS A 225 -19.37 23.50 20.19
N LYS A 226 -19.50 24.22 21.32
CA LYS A 226 -18.37 24.56 22.22
C LYS A 226 -17.80 23.33 22.95
N CYS A 227 -18.54 22.23 22.94
CA CYS A 227 -18.14 20.96 23.54
C CYS A 227 -17.33 20.08 22.59
N LYS A 228 -17.31 20.38 21.29
CA LYS A 228 -16.64 19.53 20.31
C LYS A 228 -15.13 19.74 20.29
N VAL A 229 -14.41 18.62 20.28
CA VAL A 229 -12.96 18.57 20.31
C VAL A 229 -12.47 17.61 19.25
N LEU A 230 -11.73 18.12 18.26
CA LEU A 230 -11.01 17.28 17.31
C LEU A 230 -9.67 16.86 17.91
N MET A 231 -9.39 15.56 17.90
CA MET A 231 -8.09 15.02 18.30
C MET A 231 -7.50 14.10 17.22
N ILE A 232 -6.18 14.04 17.19
CA ILE A 232 -5.37 13.14 16.36
C ILE A 232 -4.36 12.41 17.27
N GLY A 233 -4.04 11.16 16.96
CA GLY A 233 -3.06 10.35 17.70
C GLY A 233 -3.66 9.53 18.85
N GLY A 234 -4.96 9.63 19.11
CA GLY A 234 -5.61 8.86 20.15
C GLY A 234 -6.85 9.53 20.72
N ASN A 235 -7.26 9.05 21.88
CA ASN A 235 -8.42 9.55 22.61
C ASN A 235 -8.18 9.56 24.13
N ALA A 236 -9.14 10.11 24.87
CA ALA A 236 -9.10 10.14 26.34
C ALA A 236 -9.19 8.74 27.01
N LEU A 237 -9.58 7.68 26.27
CA LEU A 237 -9.65 6.29 26.75
C LEU A 237 -8.36 5.50 26.49
N ASN A 238 -7.29 6.20 26.10
CA ASN A 238 -5.99 5.61 25.82
C ASN A 238 -6.02 4.58 24.65
N HIS A 239 -6.89 4.80 23.66
CA HIS A 239 -6.88 4.10 22.37
C HIS A 239 -5.92 4.80 21.41
N ASN A 240 -4.65 4.85 21.80
CA ASN A 240 -3.65 5.69 21.13
C ASN A 240 -3.13 5.05 19.86
N TYR A 241 -2.88 5.90 18.87
CA TYR A 241 -2.30 5.50 17.61
C TYR A 241 -0.77 5.51 17.67
N ARG A 242 -0.18 4.46 17.10
CA ARG A 242 1.25 4.33 16.86
C ARG A 242 1.51 4.18 15.36
N GLY A 243 2.34 5.07 14.82
CA GLY A 243 2.64 5.13 13.39
C GLY A 243 2.87 6.55 12.89
N ALA A 244 3.30 6.66 11.64
CA ALA A 244 3.51 7.95 11.00
C ALA A 244 2.21 8.52 10.42
N VAL A 245 2.08 9.84 10.44
CA VAL A 245 0.97 10.59 9.84
C VAL A 245 1.54 11.74 9.02
N GLU A 246 0.97 11.96 7.84
CA GLU A 246 1.33 13.05 6.94
C GLU A 246 0.05 13.69 6.34
N ARG A 247 0.14 15.00 6.05
CA ARG A 247 -0.86 15.75 5.25
C ARG A 247 -2.30 15.52 5.71
N VAL A 248 -2.63 15.95 6.93
CA VAL A 248 -4.00 15.86 7.42
C VAL A 248 -4.85 16.99 6.83
N GLY A 249 -5.95 16.61 6.17
CA GLY A 249 -6.94 17.50 5.60
C GLY A 249 -8.30 17.35 6.28
N LEU A 250 -8.94 18.46 6.64
CA LEU A 250 -10.34 18.53 7.06
C LEU A 250 -11.09 19.53 6.19
N TRP A 251 -12.21 19.12 5.59
CA TRP A 251 -13.02 19.92 4.68
C TRP A 251 -14.45 20.08 5.19
N ARG A 252 -15.12 21.18 4.82
CA ARG A 252 -16.56 21.46 5.08
C ARG A 252 -17.51 20.80 4.09
N GLN A 253 -16.96 20.06 3.13
CA GLN A 253 -17.72 19.38 2.09
C GLN A 253 -17.44 17.88 2.15
N ALA A 254 -18.45 17.08 1.83
CA ALA A 254 -18.27 15.65 1.54
C ALA A 254 -17.67 15.50 0.14
N ARG A 255 -16.38 15.17 0.07
CA ARG A 255 -15.62 15.07 -1.18
C ARG A 255 -15.95 13.76 -1.90
N GLY A 256 -16.06 13.83 -3.22
CA GLY A 256 -16.25 12.65 -4.05
C GLY A 256 -14.96 11.87 -4.24
N GLN A 257 -15.06 10.61 -4.68
CA GLN A 257 -13.88 9.75 -4.93
C GLN A 257 -12.84 10.40 -5.86
N ARG A 258 -13.29 11.15 -6.88
CA ARG A 258 -12.37 11.86 -7.80
C ARG A 258 -11.59 12.96 -7.09
N GLN A 259 -12.21 13.71 -6.18
CA GLN A 259 -11.54 14.74 -5.40
C GLN A 259 -10.51 14.09 -4.47
N ILE A 260 -10.89 13.05 -3.73
CA ILE A 260 -10.00 12.27 -2.86
C ILE A 260 -8.76 11.76 -3.61
N ILE A 261 -8.93 11.22 -4.83
CA ILE A 261 -7.80 10.77 -5.66
C ILE A 261 -6.88 11.93 -6.07
N ARG A 262 -7.42 13.13 -6.35
CA ARG A 262 -6.61 14.33 -6.65
C ARG A 262 -5.86 14.82 -5.41
N ASP A 263 -6.55 14.89 -4.27
CA ASP A 263 -5.99 15.34 -3.00
C ASP A 263 -4.82 14.42 -2.58
N MET A 264 -4.99 13.09 -2.74
CA MET A 264 -3.94 12.08 -2.55
C MET A 264 -2.68 12.35 -3.40
N GLN A 265 -2.86 12.75 -4.66
CA GLN A 265 -1.77 13.07 -5.60
C GLN A 265 -1.09 14.42 -5.35
N GLY A 266 -1.55 15.21 -4.36
CA GLY A 266 -1.00 16.55 -4.11
C GLY A 266 -1.54 17.64 -5.03
N HIS A 267 -2.56 17.35 -5.83
CA HIS A 267 -3.19 18.34 -6.71
C HIS A 267 -4.33 19.05 -5.97
N GLU A 268 -4.10 20.28 -5.52
CA GLU A 268 -5.14 21.13 -4.94
C GLU A 268 -5.79 22.01 -6.01
N ASP A 269 -7.12 22.07 -5.99
CA ASP A 269 -7.91 22.97 -6.82
C ASP A 269 -8.15 24.28 -6.05
N PRO A 270 -7.73 25.46 -6.57
CA PRO A 270 -7.97 26.73 -5.88
C PRO A 270 -9.44 26.98 -5.55
N GLN A 271 -10.37 26.40 -6.31
CA GLN A 271 -11.81 26.53 -6.06
C GLN A 271 -12.28 25.77 -4.82
N ASP A 272 -11.53 24.75 -4.39
CA ASP A 272 -11.85 23.93 -3.22
C ASP A 272 -11.32 24.56 -1.92
N LEU A 273 -10.33 25.46 -1.99
CA LEU A 273 -9.69 26.10 -0.82
C LEU A 273 -10.66 26.76 0.17
N PRO A 274 -11.76 27.43 -0.24
CA PRO A 274 -12.74 27.97 0.70
C PRO A 274 -13.43 26.91 1.56
N GLN A 275 -13.45 25.64 1.13
CA GLN A 275 -14.02 24.52 1.87
C GLN A 275 -13.01 23.85 2.81
N LEU A 276 -11.72 24.18 2.72
CA LEU A 276 -10.66 23.62 3.56
C LEU A 276 -10.71 24.24 4.97
N VAL A 277 -10.92 23.42 5.98
CA VAL A 277 -10.93 23.83 7.40
C VAL A 277 -9.53 23.76 7.98
N ILE A 278 -8.84 22.64 7.74
CA ILE A 278 -7.49 22.38 8.26
C ILE A 278 -6.71 21.68 7.16
N ARG A 279 -5.53 22.22 6.86
CA ARG A 279 -4.40 21.48 6.30
C ARG A 279 -3.27 21.52 7.32
N GLU A 280 -2.79 20.34 7.68
CA GLU A 280 -1.66 20.14 8.59
C GLU A 280 -0.56 19.38 7.87
N THR A 281 0.58 20.06 7.71
CA THR A 281 1.83 19.53 7.15
C THR A 281 2.87 19.26 8.23
N PHE A 282 2.53 19.48 9.50
CA PHE A 282 3.34 19.28 10.69
C PHE A 282 4.68 20.03 10.73
N GLU A 283 4.85 21.07 9.91
CA GLU A 283 6.02 21.95 10.02
C GLU A 283 6.02 22.78 11.31
N HIS A 284 4.84 23.26 11.70
CA HIS A 284 4.64 24.10 12.88
C HIS A 284 3.33 23.72 13.59
N PRO A 285 3.21 22.47 14.10
CA PRO A 285 1.94 21.95 14.62
C PRO A 285 1.40 22.79 15.78
N GLY A 286 2.30 23.41 16.57
CA GLY A 286 1.95 24.32 17.65
C GLY A 286 1.15 25.56 17.23
N ARG A 287 1.03 25.88 15.94
CA ARG A 287 0.14 26.96 15.46
C ARG A 287 -1.34 26.60 15.67
N LYS A 288 -1.75 25.39 15.27
CA LYS A 288 -3.16 24.94 15.29
C LYS A 288 -3.48 23.92 16.37
N TRP A 289 -2.47 23.22 16.89
CA TRP A 289 -2.64 22.11 17.83
C TRP A 289 -2.09 22.44 19.21
N LEU A 290 -2.68 21.79 20.20
CA LEU A 290 -2.22 21.71 21.59
C LEU A 290 -1.94 20.25 21.88
N THR A 291 -0.96 19.98 22.74
CA THR A 291 -0.79 18.65 23.32
C THR A 291 -1.88 18.42 24.37
N VAL A 292 -2.22 17.16 24.61
CA VAL A 292 -3.01 16.80 25.80
C VAL A 292 -2.17 17.06 27.06
N LYS A 293 -2.81 17.23 28.22
CA LYS A 293 -2.13 17.51 29.49
C LYS A 293 -1.00 16.49 29.73
N ASP A 294 0.18 16.98 30.08
CA ASP A 294 1.42 16.20 30.29
C ASP A 294 1.95 15.49 29.03
N GLY A 295 1.47 15.91 27.85
CA GLY A 295 1.83 15.34 26.56
C GLY A 295 2.84 16.15 25.75
N SER A 296 3.49 15.49 24.79
CA SER A 296 4.47 16.08 23.86
C SER A 296 3.90 16.17 22.44
N PHE A 297 4.50 16.99 21.58
CA PHE A 297 4.22 16.88 20.15
C PHE A 297 4.76 15.55 19.59
N PRO A 298 4.12 14.97 18.56
CA PRO A 298 4.65 13.78 17.90
C PRO A 298 6.02 14.09 17.29
N GLN A 299 6.86 13.06 17.20
CA GLN A 299 8.24 13.23 16.77
C GLN A 299 8.28 13.45 15.26
N PRO A 300 9.03 14.42 14.71
CA PRO A 300 9.23 14.47 13.27
C PRO A 300 9.86 13.15 12.82
N GLU A 301 9.26 12.50 11.82
CA GLU A 301 9.87 11.31 11.22
C GLU A 301 11.09 11.81 10.44
N GLN A 302 12.29 11.63 11.01
CA GLN A 302 13.52 11.74 10.24
C GLN A 302 13.42 10.65 9.19
N GLY A 303 13.29 11.03 7.92
CA GLY A 303 13.14 10.08 6.82
C GLY A 303 14.13 8.93 6.97
N GLY A 304 13.61 7.72 7.17
CA GLY A 304 14.34 6.45 7.12
C GLY A 304 15.77 6.44 7.68
N GLY A 305 15.94 6.70 8.98
CA GLY A 305 17.20 6.45 9.68
C GLY A 305 16.97 5.49 10.85
N TRP A 306 17.28 4.21 10.64
CA TRP A 306 17.27 3.17 11.66
C TRP A 306 18.33 3.49 12.73
N ARG A 307 17.98 4.29 13.75
CA ARG A 307 18.79 4.43 14.96
C ARG A 307 18.54 3.22 15.85
N VAL A 308 19.20 2.11 15.54
CA VAL A 308 19.53 1.12 16.58
C VAL A 308 20.52 1.80 17.51
N GLY A 309 20.12 1.94 18.77
CA GLY A 309 20.90 2.63 19.78
C GLY A 309 22.23 1.92 20.03
N PHE A 310 23.32 2.64 19.81
CA PHE A 310 24.53 2.53 20.61
C PHE A 310 24.89 3.93 21.12
N GLN A 311 24.84 4.11 22.43
CA GLN A 311 25.37 5.28 23.11
C GLN A 311 26.90 5.27 22.99
N GLY A 312 27.48 6.39 22.53
CA GLY A 312 28.92 6.62 22.68
C GLY A 312 29.50 7.66 21.73
N LEU A 313 29.45 8.93 22.16
CA LEU A 313 30.44 10.00 21.97
C LEU A 313 30.97 10.34 20.55
N GLY A 314 30.85 11.62 20.18
CA GLY A 314 31.78 12.29 19.27
C GLY A 314 31.11 12.91 18.04
N GLY A 315 31.19 14.24 17.92
CA GLY A 315 30.53 15.02 16.88
C GLY A 315 31.14 14.88 15.48
N GLY A 316 30.34 15.24 14.48
CA GLY A 316 30.76 15.38 13.09
C GLY A 316 29.57 15.83 12.25
N ILE A 317 29.66 17.05 11.72
CA ILE A 317 28.74 17.64 10.76
C ILE A 317 28.89 16.85 9.44
N GLY A 318 27.80 16.31 8.89
CA GLY A 318 27.82 15.57 7.63
C GLY A 318 26.48 15.65 6.92
N ASN A 319 26.51 16.09 5.66
CA ASN A 319 25.39 16.37 4.78
C ASN A 319 24.54 15.11 4.52
N SER A 320 23.22 15.26 4.59
CA SER A 320 22.26 14.21 4.25
C SER A 320 22.07 14.13 2.72
N GLU A 321 22.81 13.25 2.06
CA GLU A 321 22.48 12.85 0.70
C GLU A 321 21.36 11.81 0.70
N GLY A 322 20.34 12.08 -0.13
CA GLY A 322 19.12 11.30 -0.19
C GLY A 322 19.34 9.93 -0.82
N LEU A 323 19.21 8.89 0.00
CA LEU A 323 19.13 7.51 -0.46
C LEU A 323 17.84 7.32 -1.28
N LEU A 324 17.98 7.19 -2.59
CA LEU A 324 16.89 6.77 -3.47
C LEU A 324 16.65 5.27 -3.27
N ASP A 325 15.51 4.94 -2.68
CA ASP A 325 14.99 3.59 -2.51
C ASP A 325 14.62 2.99 -3.88
N THR A 326 15.58 2.32 -4.50
CA THR A 326 15.43 1.55 -5.75
C THR A 326 15.26 0.06 -5.50
N MET A 327 15.07 -0.37 -4.24
CA MET A 327 14.67 -1.74 -3.94
C MET A 327 13.19 -1.92 -4.31
N LEU A 328 12.95 -2.33 -5.56
CA LEU A 328 11.67 -2.92 -5.96
C LEU A 328 11.52 -4.27 -5.25
N GLU A 329 11.07 -4.28 -4.00
CA GLU A 329 10.62 -5.52 -3.37
C GLU A 329 9.37 -6.01 -4.12
N PRO A 330 9.40 -7.22 -4.71
CA PRO A 330 8.21 -7.80 -5.30
C PRO A 330 7.18 -7.95 -4.17
N PRO A 331 5.94 -7.43 -4.35
CA PRO A 331 4.94 -7.54 -3.31
C PRO A 331 4.68 -9.01 -2.98
N PRO A 332 4.40 -9.35 -1.70
CA PRO A 332 4.03 -10.71 -1.32
C PRO A 332 2.88 -11.20 -2.19
N CYS A 333 3.00 -12.42 -2.73
CA CYS A 333 1.94 -13.01 -3.53
C CYS A 333 0.63 -13.05 -2.73
N GLY A 334 -0.46 -12.56 -3.33
CA GLY A 334 -1.81 -12.56 -2.75
C GLY A 334 -2.34 -11.18 -2.35
N GLN A 335 -1.62 -10.09 -2.61
CA GLN A 335 -2.00 -8.74 -2.19
C GLN A 335 -2.73 -7.93 -3.25
N THR A 336 -2.55 -8.25 -4.53
CA THR A 336 -3.20 -7.56 -5.64
C THR A 336 -4.37 -8.39 -6.18
N ILE A 337 -5.29 -7.74 -6.89
CA ILE A 337 -6.35 -8.42 -7.67
C ILE A 337 -5.73 -9.44 -8.64
N CYS A 338 -4.51 -9.18 -9.11
CA CYS A 338 -3.75 -10.06 -10.00
C CYS A 338 -3.20 -11.31 -9.29
N ASP A 339 -3.24 -11.38 -7.96
CA ASP A 339 -2.79 -12.52 -7.17
C ASP A 339 -3.94 -13.41 -6.69
N ASN A 340 -5.19 -12.97 -6.90
CA ASN A 340 -6.35 -13.77 -6.57
C ASN A 340 -6.47 -14.94 -7.55
N ILE A 341 -6.34 -16.16 -7.03
CA ILE A 341 -6.33 -17.40 -7.84
C ILE A 341 -7.59 -17.53 -8.70
N GLU A 342 -8.76 -17.13 -8.19
CA GLU A 342 -10.01 -17.15 -8.96
C GLU A 342 -10.02 -16.09 -10.06
N VAL A 343 -9.50 -14.89 -9.80
CA VAL A 343 -9.37 -13.84 -10.81
C VAL A 343 -8.38 -14.24 -11.89
N ILE A 344 -7.21 -14.77 -11.52
CA ILE A 344 -6.21 -15.30 -12.47
C ILE A 344 -6.84 -16.42 -13.30
N LYS A 345 -7.50 -17.38 -12.65
CA LYS A 345 -8.15 -18.51 -13.31
C LYS A 345 -9.25 -18.04 -14.26
N ASN A 346 -10.05 -17.06 -13.86
CA ASN A 346 -11.08 -16.45 -14.70
C ASN A 346 -10.49 -15.64 -15.86
N TYR A 347 -9.43 -14.86 -15.64
CA TYR A 347 -8.71 -14.13 -16.69
C TYR A 347 -8.05 -15.08 -17.71
N ASN A 348 -7.55 -16.22 -17.23
CA ASN A 348 -6.97 -17.25 -18.07
C ASN A 348 -8.03 -18.04 -18.83
N ASN A 349 -9.17 -18.36 -18.21
CA ASN A 349 -10.20 -19.19 -18.84
C ASN A 349 -11.19 -18.40 -19.71
N LEU A 350 -11.41 -17.12 -19.43
CA LEU A 350 -12.38 -16.27 -20.14
C LEU A 350 -11.65 -15.33 -21.10
N TRP A 351 -11.61 -15.71 -22.37
CA TRP A 351 -10.98 -14.94 -23.46
C TRP A 351 -11.49 -13.49 -23.56
N ASN A 352 -12.75 -13.24 -23.17
CA ASN A 352 -13.37 -11.90 -23.12
C ASN A 352 -12.65 -10.89 -22.21
N PHE A 353 -11.88 -11.37 -21.22
CA PHE A 353 -11.10 -10.52 -20.33
C PHE A 353 -9.71 -10.18 -20.88
N ARG A 354 -9.25 -10.87 -21.93
CA ARG A 354 -7.98 -10.61 -22.62
C ARG A 354 -8.17 -9.64 -23.79
N ARG A 355 -8.73 -8.47 -23.49
CA ARG A 355 -8.85 -7.40 -24.50
C ARG A 355 -7.45 -7.02 -25.01
N PRO A 356 -7.30 -6.70 -26.30
CA PRO A 356 -6.02 -6.24 -26.84
C PRO A 356 -5.48 -5.05 -26.07
N LYS A 357 -4.21 -5.12 -25.67
CA LYS A 357 -3.49 -4.04 -24.96
C LYS A 357 -2.32 -3.60 -25.84
N LYS A 358 -2.07 -2.29 -25.85
CA LYS A 358 -0.91 -1.68 -26.51
C LYS A 358 -0.05 -1.00 -25.45
N VAL A 359 1.14 -1.53 -25.18
CA VAL A 359 2.12 -0.97 -24.24
C VAL A 359 3.06 -0.06 -24.99
N ARG A 360 3.15 1.20 -24.58
CA ARG A 360 4.05 2.18 -25.18
C ARG A 360 5.32 2.26 -24.37
N TYR A 361 6.46 2.13 -25.03
CA TYR A 361 7.76 2.31 -24.39
C TYR A 361 8.67 3.19 -25.25
N ARG A 362 9.65 3.80 -24.59
CA ARG A 362 10.63 4.66 -25.23
C ARG A 362 12.02 4.14 -24.93
N VAL A 363 12.81 3.93 -25.98
CA VAL A 363 14.24 3.66 -25.88
C VAL A 363 14.97 4.98 -25.99
N ILE A 364 15.76 5.32 -24.97
CA ILE A 364 16.67 6.46 -25.00
C ILE A 364 18.03 5.91 -25.43
N ASN A 365 18.48 6.24 -26.64
CA ASN A 365 19.74 5.75 -27.18
C ASN A 365 20.77 6.89 -27.17
N ILE A 366 21.91 6.68 -26.52
CA ILE A 366 22.94 7.71 -26.37
C ILE A 366 23.95 7.54 -27.50
N TRP A 367 24.31 8.65 -28.14
CA TRP A 367 25.28 8.74 -29.22
C TRP A 367 26.47 9.57 -28.76
N ASP A 368 27.62 9.37 -29.40
CA ASP A 368 28.73 10.32 -29.29
C ASP A 368 28.35 11.66 -29.92
N ASP A 369 29.11 12.70 -29.58
CA ASP A 369 28.87 14.07 -30.08
C ASP A 369 28.99 14.15 -31.61
N THR A 370 29.77 13.24 -32.20
CA THR A 370 29.95 13.09 -33.65
C THR A 370 28.84 12.30 -34.33
N ARG A 371 27.86 11.74 -33.59
CA ARG A 371 26.73 10.95 -34.11
C ARG A 371 27.15 9.73 -34.93
N THR A 372 28.30 9.15 -34.61
CA THR A 372 28.87 8.01 -35.30
C THR A 372 28.72 6.70 -34.54
N ARG A 373 28.66 6.75 -33.20
CA ARG A 373 28.65 5.56 -32.35
C ARG A 373 27.50 5.60 -31.36
N PRO A 374 26.39 4.90 -31.62
CA PRO A 374 25.34 4.73 -30.63
C PRO A 374 25.77 3.78 -29.49
N THR A 375 25.03 3.80 -28.37
CA THR A 375 25.12 2.79 -27.30
C THR A 375 24.55 1.46 -27.76
N VAL A 376 23.42 1.49 -28.49
CA VAL A 376 22.78 0.30 -29.08
C VAL A 376 22.42 0.60 -30.53
N THR A 377 22.67 -0.32 -31.44
CA THR A 377 22.34 -0.12 -32.87
C THR A 377 20.83 -0.20 -33.11
N ASP A 378 20.34 0.47 -34.16
CA ASP A 378 18.91 0.42 -34.54
C ASP A 378 18.44 -1.00 -34.85
N HIS A 379 19.34 -1.84 -35.39
CA HIS A 379 19.08 -3.25 -35.63
C HIS A 379 18.82 -4.02 -34.34
N GLN A 380 19.65 -3.82 -33.31
CA GLN A 380 19.45 -4.44 -31.99
C GLN A 380 18.14 -3.99 -31.35
N ILE A 381 17.80 -2.70 -31.44
CA ILE A 381 16.54 -2.17 -30.91
C ILE A 381 15.34 -2.83 -31.61
N SER A 382 15.39 -2.96 -32.93
CA SER A 382 14.33 -3.56 -33.72
C SER A 382 14.19 -5.07 -33.45
N LEU A 383 15.31 -5.79 -33.30
CA LEU A 383 15.30 -7.20 -32.95
C LEU A 383 14.66 -7.44 -31.57
N GLN A 384 15.04 -6.66 -30.56
CA GLN A 384 14.43 -6.75 -29.23
C GLN A 384 12.96 -6.35 -29.25
N HIS A 385 12.59 -5.34 -30.03
CA HIS A 385 11.20 -4.94 -30.20
C HIS A 385 10.34 -6.05 -30.80
N GLN A 386 10.87 -6.76 -31.80
CA GLN A 386 10.21 -7.92 -32.38
C GLN A 386 10.06 -9.04 -31.35
N GLN A 387 11.14 -9.38 -30.63
CA GLN A 387 11.10 -10.40 -29.58
C GLN A 387 10.07 -10.08 -28.48
N LEU A 388 9.94 -8.81 -28.09
CA LEU A 388 8.91 -8.35 -27.16
C LEU A 388 7.50 -8.57 -27.70
N ASN A 389 7.25 -8.24 -28.97
CA ASN A 389 5.94 -8.49 -29.57
C ASN A 389 5.65 -9.99 -29.70
N ASP A 390 6.61 -10.79 -30.13
CA ASP A 390 6.45 -12.23 -30.30
C ASP A 390 6.15 -12.91 -28.96
N ALA A 391 6.91 -12.60 -27.91
CA ALA A 391 6.74 -13.16 -26.57
C ALA A 391 5.38 -12.84 -25.95
N PHE A 392 4.83 -11.66 -26.22
CA PHE A 392 3.59 -11.19 -25.60
C PHE A 392 2.34 -11.31 -26.50
N SER A 393 2.53 -11.69 -27.77
CA SER A 393 1.44 -11.96 -28.72
C SER A 393 0.39 -12.96 -28.22
N PRO A 394 0.71 -14.06 -27.48
CA PRO A 394 -0.30 -15.01 -27.01
C PRO A 394 -1.27 -14.42 -25.97
N TYR A 395 -0.91 -13.28 -25.39
CA TYR A 395 -1.67 -12.59 -24.35
C TYR A 395 -2.47 -11.39 -24.89
N ASN A 396 -2.51 -11.20 -26.21
CA ASN A 396 -3.08 -10.01 -26.88
C ASN A 396 -2.42 -8.70 -26.41
N ILE A 397 -1.13 -8.75 -26.09
CA ILE A 397 -0.35 -7.58 -25.70
C ILE A 397 0.61 -7.26 -26.84
N THR A 398 0.54 -6.03 -27.34
CA THR A 398 1.42 -5.48 -28.37
C THR A 398 2.26 -4.35 -27.79
N TRP A 399 3.47 -4.18 -28.30
CA TRP A 399 4.39 -3.14 -27.87
C TRP A 399 4.52 -2.08 -28.95
N GLU A 400 4.61 -0.83 -28.53
CA GLU A 400 4.80 0.34 -29.39
C GLU A 400 6.09 1.03 -28.99
N LEU A 401 7.08 0.98 -29.88
CA LEU A 401 8.41 1.56 -29.69
C LEU A 401 8.42 3.03 -30.11
N SER A 402 9.02 3.87 -29.28
CA SER A 402 9.53 5.19 -29.66
C SER A 402 11.02 5.28 -29.34
N ILE A 403 11.82 5.86 -30.21
CA ILE A 403 13.26 6.02 -29.99
C ILE A 403 13.56 7.50 -29.78
N TYR A 404 14.33 7.82 -28.74
CA TYR A 404 14.82 9.17 -28.46
C TYR A 404 16.34 9.15 -28.39
N ASN A 405 16.98 9.82 -29.34
CA ASN A 405 18.44 9.84 -29.44
C ASN A 405 19.01 11.05 -28.71
N VAL A 406 19.98 10.83 -27.83
CA VAL A 406 20.71 11.88 -27.09
C VAL A 406 22.16 11.88 -27.55
N THR A 407 22.71 13.03 -27.96
CA THR A 407 24.12 13.16 -28.38
C THR A 407 24.94 13.76 -27.24
N ASN A 408 25.75 12.96 -26.60
CA ASN A 408 26.63 13.39 -25.51
C ASN A 408 27.73 12.34 -25.28
N SER A 409 28.96 12.63 -25.72
CA SER A 409 30.09 11.67 -25.56
C SER A 409 30.41 11.39 -24.10
N SER A 410 30.24 12.38 -23.21
CA SER A 410 30.47 12.21 -21.77
C SER A 410 29.45 11.24 -21.16
N LEU A 411 28.16 11.41 -21.44
CA LEU A 411 27.12 10.47 -20.98
C LEU A 411 27.28 9.09 -21.60
N ARG A 412 27.66 9.01 -22.88
CA ARG A 412 27.88 7.73 -23.57
C ARG A 412 28.99 6.93 -22.92
N ASN A 413 30.04 7.61 -22.46
CA ASN A 413 31.18 6.99 -21.82
C ASN A 413 30.99 6.86 -20.30
N ARG A 414 29.88 7.31 -19.71
CA ARG A 414 29.67 7.13 -18.28
C ARG A 414 29.38 5.66 -17.96
N LEU A 415 30.17 5.07 -17.08
CA LEU A 415 29.84 3.79 -16.47
C LEU A 415 28.67 4.04 -15.49
N ILE A 416 27.55 3.35 -15.72
CA ILE A 416 26.39 3.42 -14.83
C ILE A 416 26.27 2.06 -14.16
N LEU A 417 26.63 2.01 -12.89
CA LEU A 417 26.27 0.91 -12.00
C LEU A 417 25.03 1.36 -11.23
N ALA A 418 24.00 0.50 -11.21
CA ALA A 418 22.80 0.81 -10.48
C ALA A 418 23.12 0.99 -8.99
N ASN A 419 22.75 2.14 -8.43
CA ASN A 419 22.89 2.50 -7.01
C ASN A 419 24.31 2.69 -6.47
N CYS A 420 25.36 2.52 -7.28
CA CYS A 420 26.73 2.84 -6.86
C CYS A 420 27.11 4.23 -7.38
N ASP A 421 27.20 5.21 -6.47
CA ASP A 421 27.74 6.54 -6.79
C ASP A 421 29.27 6.48 -6.82
N ILE A 422 29.90 7.29 -7.67
CA ILE A 422 31.37 7.35 -7.74
C ILE A 422 31.99 7.92 -6.46
N SER A 423 31.23 8.71 -5.69
CA SER A 423 31.67 9.26 -4.40
C SER A 423 31.88 8.19 -3.33
N LYS A 424 31.15 7.08 -3.44
CA LYS A 424 31.20 5.92 -2.57
C LYS A 424 32.38 5.00 -2.89
N VAL A 425 32.86 5.04 -4.14
CA VAL A 425 33.95 4.16 -4.57
C VAL A 425 35.28 4.53 -3.91
N GLY A 426 35.76 3.63 -3.05
CA GLY A 426 37.01 3.81 -2.31
C GLY A 426 36.89 4.87 -1.24
N ASP A 427 35.86 4.76 -0.39
CA ASP A 427 35.60 5.65 0.74
C ASP A 427 35.93 5.11 2.13
N ASP A 428 36.70 4.03 2.16
CA ASP A 428 37.08 3.26 3.34
C ASP A 428 35.89 2.56 4.02
N VAL A 429 34.72 2.54 3.36
CA VAL A 429 33.51 1.83 3.78
C VAL A 429 33.16 0.83 2.70
N CYS A 430 32.93 -0.44 3.06
CA CYS A 430 32.41 -1.40 2.08
C CYS A 430 30.94 -1.09 1.76
N ASP A 431 30.69 -0.47 0.62
CA ASP A 431 29.36 -0.27 0.05
C ASP A 431 28.93 -1.48 -0.79
N PRO A 432 27.88 -2.23 -0.39
CA PRO A 432 27.46 -3.44 -1.08
C PRO A 432 26.97 -3.19 -2.51
N GLU A 433 26.44 -2.01 -2.82
CA GLU A 433 26.11 -1.55 -4.17
C GLU A 433 27.34 -1.38 -5.08
N CYS A 434 28.49 -1.02 -4.51
CA CYS A 434 29.76 -0.78 -5.19
C CYS A 434 30.68 -2.01 -5.19
N ASN A 435 30.23 -3.12 -4.60
CA ASN A 435 30.92 -4.40 -4.55
C ASN A 435 30.86 -5.15 -5.90
N HIS A 436 31.51 -4.60 -6.93
CA HIS A 436 31.51 -5.13 -8.29
C HIS A 436 32.93 -5.13 -8.89
N PRO A 437 33.30 -6.07 -9.77
CA PRO A 437 34.63 -6.08 -10.39
C PRO A 437 34.98 -4.80 -11.16
N LEU A 438 33.97 -4.15 -11.78
CA LEU A 438 34.16 -2.90 -12.54
C LEU A 438 34.55 -1.69 -11.66
N THR A 439 34.27 -1.75 -10.36
CA THR A 439 34.62 -0.73 -9.36
C THR A 439 35.81 -1.17 -8.49
N GLY A 440 36.44 -2.31 -8.81
CA GLY A 440 37.53 -2.86 -8.00
C GLY A 440 37.06 -3.38 -6.63
N TYR A 441 35.81 -3.85 -6.51
CA TYR A 441 35.16 -4.19 -5.24
C TYR A 441 35.23 -3.04 -4.25
N ASP A 442 34.70 -1.90 -4.69
CA ASP A 442 34.71 -0.65 -3.95
C ASP A 442 36.13 -0.11 -3.70
N ALA A 443 36.94 -0.09 -4.77
CA ALA A 443 38.37 0.18 -4.74
C ALA A 443 39.17 -0.62 -3.67
N GLY A 444 38.64 -1.77 -3.25
CA GLY A 444 39.23 -2.66 -2.24
C GLY A 444 38.54 -2.64 -0.88
N ASP A 445 37.62 -1.72 -0.63
CA ASP A 445 36.99 -1.55 0.69
C ASP A 445 36.11 -2.74 1.08
N CYS A 446 35.48 -3.38 0.08
CA CYS A 446 34.68 -4.59 0.27
C CYS A 446 35.49 -5.90 0.34
N MET A 447 36.81 -5.82 0.27
CA MET A 447 37.70 -6.98 0.24
C MET A 447 38.29 -7.28 1.62
N SER A 448 37.47 -7.30 2.68
CA SER A 448 37.91 -7.69 4.02
C SER A 448 37.86 -9.22 4.21
N GLY A 449 39.01 -9.87 4.37
CA GLY A 449 39.05 -11.20 4.98
C GLY A 449 39.95 -12.24 4.31
N HIS A 450 39.87 -12.52 3.01
CA HIS A 450 40.77 -13.49 2.36
C HIS A 450 40.80 -13.35 0.83
N ARG A 451 42.04 -13.25 0.30
CA ARG A 451 42.49 -13.28 -1.11
C ARG A 451 42.30 -12.00 -1.94
N ASN A 452 43.13 -11.00 -1.65
CA ASN A 452 43.75 -10.20 -2.70
C ASN A 452 44.48 -11.14 -3.67
N ARG A 453 43.86 -11.44 -4.83
CA ARG A 453 44.52 -12.15 -5.93
C ARG A 453 44.53 -11.23 -7.14
N CYS A 454 45.35 -10.19 -7.08
CA CYS A 454 45.93 -9.65 -8.29
C CYS A 454 47.20 -10.49 -8.57
N PRO A 455 47.23 -11.33 -9.62
CA PRO A 455 48.44 -12.06 -10.00
C PRO A 455 49.62 -11.12 -10.24
N GLU A 456 50.83 -11.51 -9.83
CA GLU A 456 52.04 -10.69 -10.08
C GLU A 456 52.24 -10.38 -11.56
N SER A 457 51.80 -11.27 -12.47
CA SER A 457 51.84 -11.05 -13.91
C SER A 457 50.92 -9.94 -14.43
N LYS A 458 49.99 -9.47 -13.59
CA LYS A 458 49.00 -8.45 -13.94
C LYS A 458 49.29 -7.09 -13.34
N GLN A 459 50.11 -7.04 -12.29
CA GLN A 459 50.49 -5.78 -11.64
C GLN A 459 51.39 -4.96 -12.56
N GLY A 460 50.91 -3.78 -13.00
CA GLY A 460 51.71 -2.84 -13.80
C GLY A 460 52.12 -3.40 -15.16
N ASN A 461 51.28 -4.23 -15.78
CA ASN A 461 51.55 -4.87 -17.07
C ASN A 461 51.24 -3.95 -18.27
N GLY A 462 50.88 -2.69 -18.03
CA GLY A 462 50.45 -1.73 -19.03
C GLY A 462 48.98 -1.90 -19.44
N VAL A 463 48.16 -2.56 -18.63
CA VAL A 463 46.72 -2.77 -18.81
C VAL A 463 46.07 -2.60 -17.46
N CYS A 464 45.00 -1.82 -17.34
CA CYS A 464 44.25 -1.78 -16.09
C CYS A 464 43.42 -3.04 -15.88
N ASP A 465 43.93 -3.93 -15.05
CA ASP A 465 43.25 -5.13 -14.60
C ASP A 465 42.26 -4.79 -13.46
N PRO A 466 40.94 -5.03 -13.63
CA PRO A 466 39.93 -4.64 -12.63
C PRO A 466 40.13 -5.29 -11.24
N GLU A 467 40.75 -6.46 -11.20
CA GLU A 467 41.11 -7.19 -9.97
C GLU A 467 42.35 -6.60 -9.24
N CYS A 468 43.10 -5.75 -9.93
CA CYS A 468 44.27 -5.02 -9.43
C CYS A 468 43.96 -3.52 -9.19
N ASN A 469 42.77 -3.07 -9.57
CA ASN A 469 42.32 -1.69 -9.46
C ASN A 469 41.80 -1.33 -8.06
N CYS A 470 42.65 -1.52 -7.05
CA CYS A 470 42.36 -1.18 -5.65
C CYS A 470 43.58 -0.53 -4.98
N GLU A 471 43.38 0.11 -3.84
CA GLU A 471 44.45 0.84 -3.14
C GLU A 471 45.63 -0.07 -2.77
N ASN A 472 45.35 -1.32 -2.34
CA ASN A 472 46.37 -2.31 -1.97
C ASN A 472 47.37 -2.64 -3.10
N PHE A 473 46.99 -2.47 -4.37
CA PHE A 473 47.85 -2.67 -5.53
C PHE A 473 48.19 -1.35 -6.24
N SER A 474 48.01 -0.21 -5.54
CA SER A 474 48.23 1.14 -6.09
C SER A 474 47.48 1.37 -7.41
N TYR A 475 46.25 0.87 -7.51
CA TYR A 475 45.42 0.97 -8.72
C TYR A 475 46.15 0.42 -9.96
N ASP A 476 46.62 -0.81 -9.81
CA ASP A 476 47.44 -1.52 -10.79
C ASP A 476 48.77 -0.83 -11.11
N LEU A 477 49.51 -0.45 -10.07
CA LEU A 477 50.76 0.33 -10.15
C LEU A 477 50.61 1.63 -10.97
N GLY A 478 49.40 2.21 -10.97
CA GLY A 478 49.06 3.44 -11.67
C GLY A 478 48.50 3.25 -13.08
N ASP A 479 48.45 2.03 -13.61
CA ASP A 479 47.92 1.77 -14.95
C ASP A 479 46.45 2.16 -15.07
N CYS A 480 45.64 1.97 -14.03
CA CYS A 480 44.22 2.35 -14.00
C CYS A 480 43.96 3.85 -13.92
N CYS A 481 44.98 4.65 -13.59
CA CYS A 481 44.90 6.11 -13.56
C CYS A 481 45.77 6.77 -14.64
N ASN A 482 46.25 5.99 -15.62
CA ASN A 482 47.09 6.49 -16.69
C ASN A 482 46.27 6.72 -17.98
N PRO A 483 46.11 7.98 -18.44
CA PRO A 483 45.30 8.29 -19.63
C PRO A 483 45.88 7.74 -20.93
N ASN A 484 47.14 7.32 -20.94
CA ASN A 484 47.76 6.66 -22.09
C ASN A 484 47.44 5.16 -22.17
N ILE A 485 46.93 4.59 -21.09
CA ILE A 485 46.66 3.15 -20.94
C ILE A 485 45.15 2.88 -20.92
N THR A 486 44.37 3.72 -20.22
CA THR A 486 42.94 3.49 -20.01
C THR A 486 42.08 4.73 -20.19
N ASP A 487 40.76 4.49 -20.27
CA ASP A 487 39.77 5.54 -20.03
C ASP A 487 39.69 5.83 -18.52
N VAL A 488 40.52 6.78 -18.06
CA VAL A 488 40.61 7.17 -16.65
C VAL A 488 39.29 7.63 -16.06
N THR A 489 38.34 8.12 -16.88
CA THR A 489 37.00 8.53 -16.43
C THR A 489 36.13 7.36 -15.94
N LYS A 490 36.54 6.12 -16.24
CA LYS A 490 35.84 4.89 -15.83
C LYS A 490 36.64 4.05 -14.86
N THR A 491 37.95 4.22 -14.83
CA THR A 491 38.88 3.26 -14.21
C THR A 491 39.73 3.89 -13.12
N CYS A 492 39.88 5.22 -13.07
CA CYS A 492 40.68 5.85 -12.04
C CYS A 492 39.87 6.11 -10.78
N PHE A 493 40.13 5.32 -9.73
CA PHE A 493 39.48 5.48 -8.42
C PHE A 493 40.38 6.13 -7.36
N ASN A 494 41.64 6.40 -7.72
CA ASN A 494 42.64 7.01 -6.84
C ASN A 494 42.30 8.46 -6.49
N ARG A 495 42.01 8.72 -5.21
CA ARG A 495 41.69 10.06 -4.66
C ARG A 495 42.79 11.10 -4.89
N SER A 496 44.04 10.65 -4.97
CA SER A 496 45.19 11.52 -5.16
C SER A 496 45.51 11.81 -6.64
N SER A 497 44.82 11.14 -7.56
CA SER A 497 45.02 11.34 -9.00
C SER A 497 44.27 12.59 -9.49
N PRO A 498 44.86 13.40 -10.38
CA PRO A 498 44.15 14.51 -11.03
C PRO A 498 43.02 14.06 -11.97
N TYR A 499 42.88 12.74 -12.16
CA TYR A 499 41.92 12.14 -13.09
C TYR A 499 40.74 11.42 -12.40
N LYS A 500 40.57 11.59 -11.08
CA LYS A 500 39.39 11.06 -10.35
C LYS A 500 38.15 11.95 -10.57
#